data_AF-A0A7X5N301-F1
#
_entry.id   AF-A0A7X5N301-F1
#
_cell.length_a   1.000
_cell.length_b   1.000
_cell.length_c   1.000
_cell.angle_alpha   90.00
_cell.angle_beta   90.00
_cell.angle_gamma   90.00
#
_symmetry.space_group_name_H-M   'P 1'
#
loop_
_entity.id
_entity.type
_entity.pdbx_description
1 polymer ?
#
loop_
_entity_poly.entity_id
_entity_poly.type
_entity_poly.pdbx_seq_one_letter_code
_entity_poly.pdbx_strand_id
1 'polypeptide(L)'
;LEQLYSQNKLVEAQRLAQRTQFDLEMMAEVGFCNGIENYSRHLTGKAPGEPPPTLFDYLPPDALLVIDESHVTIPQIGAMYKGDRSRKETLVEFGFRLPSALDNRPLRFEEWEAR
;
A
#
# COMPACT_ATOMS: atom_id res chain seq x y z
N LEU A 1 7.73 3.59 16.43
CA LEU A 1 8.83 2.69 16.87
C LEU A 1 8.57 2.08 18.24
N GLU A 2 7.92 2.79 19.17
CA GLU A 2 7.57 2.30 20.52
C GLU A 2 6.98 0.89 20.56
N GLN A 3 6.05 0.56 19.66
CA GLN A 3 5.47 -0.78 19.57
C GLN A 3 6.52 -1.89 19.31
N LEU A 4 7.53 -1.63 18.47
CA LEU A 4 8.59 -2.61 18.21
C LEU A 4 9.53 -2.73 19.41
N TYR A 5 9.84 -1.61 20.07
CA TYR A 5 10.63 -1.61 21.31
C TYR A 5 9.92 -2.36 22.44
N SER A 6 8.61 -2.15 22.63
CA SER A 6 7.82 -2.87 23.65
C SER A 6 7.73 -4.37 23.39
N GLN A 7 7.94 -4.81 22.15
CA GLN A 7 7.98 -6.23 21.75
C GLN A 7 9.41 -6.80 21.72
N ASN A 8 10.43 -6.04 22.15
CA ASN A 8 11.84 -6.40 22.06
C ASN A 8 12.32 -6.72 20.62
N LYS A 9 11.67 -6.17 19.60
CA LYS A 9 12.01 -6.29 18.18
C LYS A 9 13.03 -5.22 17.76
N LEU A 10 14.23 -5.29 18.36
CA LEU A 10 15.23 -4.23 18.25
C LEU A 10 15.82 -4.11 16.83
N VAL A 11 16.01 -5.23 16.14
CA VAL A 11 16.57 -5.25 14.77
C VAL A 11 15.56 -4.66 13.77
N GLU A 12 14.29 -5.02 13.90
CA GLU A 12 13.19 -4.48 13.12
C GLU A 12 13.05 -2.98 13.36
N ALA A 13 13.14 -2.54 14.62
CA ALA A 13 13.09 -1.12 14.97
C ALA A 13 14.24 -0.33 14.33
N GLN A 14 15.47 -0.83 14.42
CA GLN A 14 16.63 -0.22 13.79
C GLN A 14 16.49 -0.16 12.26
N ARG A 15 16.08 -1.27 11.64
CA ARG A 15 15.85 -1.38 10.19
C ARG A 15 14.83 -0.36 9.71
N LEU A 16 13.70 -0.28 10.40
CA LEU A 16 12.62 0.63 10.06
C LEU A 16 13.07 2.09 10.20
N ALA A 17 13.73 2.43 11.31
CA ALA A 17 14.23 3.78 11.56
C ALA A 17 15.22 4.23 10.48
N GLN A 18 16.23 3.41 10.16
CA GLN A 18 17.22 3.74 9.13
C GLN A 18 16.59 3.92 7.75
N ARG A 19 15.71 3.00 7.34
CA ARG A 19 15.02 3.09 6.04
C ARG A 19 14.15 4.33 5.96
N THR A 20 13.28 4.54 6.94
CA THR A 20 12.32 5.66 6.92
C THR A 20 13.05 7.00 6.98
N GLN A 21 14.11 7.13 7.78
CA GLN A 21 14.90 8.36 7.84
C GLN A 21 15.57 8.67 6.50
N PHE A 22 16.19 7.67 5.86
CA PHE A 22 16.79 7.83 4.53
C PHE A 22 15.74 8.23 3.47
N ASP A 23 14.57 7.57 3.46
CA ASP A 23 13.50 7.90 2.52
C ASP A 23 12.97 9.34 2.74
N LEU A 24 12.87 9.80 3.99
CA LEU A 24 12.49 11.18 4.33
C LEU A 24 13.53 12.20 3.86
N GLU A 25 14.81 11.92 4.03
CA GLU A 25 15.90 12.78 3.52
C GLU A 25 15.86 12.87 2.00
N MET A 26 15.68 11.75 1.31
CA MET A 26 15.55 11.72 -0.15
C MET A 26 14.33 12.50 -0.65
N MET A 27 13.18 12.39 0.03
CA MET A 27 11.99 13.18 -0.30
C MET A 27 12.20 14.68 -0.06
N ALA A 28 12.92 15.06 0.99
CA ALA A 28 13.19 16.47 1.29
C ALA A 28 14.17 17.12 0.30
N GLU A 29 15.23 16.40 -0.10
CA GLU A 29 16.31 16.95 -0.93
C GLU A 29 16.03 16.80 -2.44
N VAL A 30 15.50 15.65 -2.87
CA VAL A 30 15.33 15.30 -4.29
C VAL A 30 13.87 15.37 -4.74
N GLY A 31 12.93 15.39 -3.79
CA GLY A 31 11.48 15.39 -4.09
C GLY A 31 10.90 13.99 -4.33
N PHE A 32 11.72 12.93 -4.32
CA PHE A 32 11.24 11.54 -4.37
C PHE A 32 12.22 10.57 -3.70
N CYS A 33 11.74 9.37 -3.38
CA CYS A 33 12.57 8.25 -2.92
C CYS A 33 12.21 6.95 -3.65
N ASN A 34 13.08 5.95 -3.58
CA ASN A 34 12.79 4.64 -4.14
C ASN A 34 11.72 3.93 -3.30
N GLY A 35 10.64 3.50 -3.94
CA GLY A 35 9.50 2.92 -3.25
C GLY A 35 8.58 3.96 -2.60
N ILE A 36 8.52 5.17 -3.16
CA ILE A 36 7.68 6.28 -2.65
C ILE A 36 6.20 5.89 -2.54
N GLU A 37 5.73 4.94 -3.34
CA GLU A 37 4.35 4.43 -3.28
C GLU A 37 4.00 3.83 -1.91
N ASN A 38 4.98 3.40 -1.11
CA ASN A 38 4.73 2.91 0.25
C ASN A 38 4.29 4.04 1.22
N TYR A 39 4.40 5.29 0.80
CA TYR A 39 3.91 6.48 1.49
C TYR A 39 2.63 7.04 0.87
N SER A 40 2.00 6.34 -0.10
CA SER A 40 0.88 6.87 -0.89
C SER A 40 -0.26 7.43 -0.04
N ARG A 41 -0.62 6.77 1.06
CA ARG A 41 -1.65 7.27 2.00
C ARG A 41 -1.33 8.68 2.50
N HIS A 42 -0.08 8.90 2.91
CA HIS A 42 0.36 10.20 3.42
C HIS A 42 0.39 11.26 2.32
N LEU A 43 0.81 10.88 1.12
CA LEU A 43 0.90 11.78 -0.04
C LEU A 43 -0.46 12.14 -0.65
N THR A 44 -1.45 11.26 -0.51
CA THR A 44 -2.81 11.44 -1.06
C THR A 44 -3.82 11.96 -0.03
N GLY A 45 -3.43 12.07 1.24
CA GLY A 45 -4.30 12.56 2.32
C GLY A 45 -5.40 11.58 2.72
N LYS A 46 -5.31 10.30 2.34
CA LYS A 46 -6.28 9.26 2.66
C LYS A 46 -6.21 8.84 4.14
N ALA A 47 -7.34 8.47 4.72
CA ALA A 47 -7.36 7.90 6.06
C ALA A 47 -6.83 6.44 6.06
N PRO A 48 -6.33 5.91 7.20
CA PRO A 48 -5.93 4.51 7.29
C PRO A 48 -7.06 3.56 6.89
N GLY A 49 -6.74 2.58 6.03
CA GLY A 49 -7.70 1.60 5.53
C GLY A 49 -8.55 2.04 4.34
N GLU A 50 -8.61 3.35 4.01
CA GLU A 50 -9.36 3.82 2.84
C GLU A 50 -8.81 3.24 1.53
N PRO A 51 -9.65 3.05 0.51
CA PRO A 51 -9.20 2.59 -0.80
C PRO A 51 -8.25 3.62 -1.43
N PRO A 52 -7.08 3.19 -1.93
CA PRO A 52 -6.17 4.09 -2.61
C PRO A 52 -6.75 4.53 -3.96
N PRO A 53 -6.25 5.66 -4.52
CA PRO A 53 -6.54 6.02 -5.90
C PRO A 53 -6.05 4.94 -6.87
N THR A 54 -6.84 4.67 -7.90
CA THR A 54 -6.60 3.69 -8.95
C THR A 54 -6.92 4.30 -10.31
N LEU A 55 -6.75 3.54 -11.40
CA LEU A 55 -7.13 3.98 -12.74
C LEU A 55 -8.61 4.41 -12.83
N PHE A 56 -9.51 3.77 -12.08
CA PHE A 56 -10.94 4.10 -12.08
C PHE A 56 -11.21 5.57 -11.73
N ASP A 57 -10.41 6.16 -10.84
CA ASP A 57 -10.57 7.57 -10.42
C ASP A 57 -10.21 8.58 -11.53
N TYR A 58 -9.61 8.12 -12.64
CA TYR A 58 -9.23 8.94 -13.80
C TYR A 58 -10.12 8.73 -15.02
N LEU A 59 -11.04 7.76 -14.97
CA LEU A 59 -11.97 7.48 -16.06
C LEU A 59 -13.24 8.34 -15.93
N PRO A 60 -13.91 8.67 -17.06
CA PRO A 60 -15.25 9.24 -17.02
C PRO A 60 -16.23 8.34 -16.24
N PRO A 61 -17.23 8.91 -15.53
CA PRO A 61 -18.21 8.12 -14.79
C PRO A 61 -19.05 7.16 -15.65
N ASP A 62 -19.11 7.39 -16.96
CA ASP A 62 -19.84 6.60 -17.96
C ASP A 62 -18.92 5.72 -18.82
N ALA A 63 -17.67 5.52 -18.39
CA ALA A 63 -16.74 4.65 -19.09
C ALA A 63 -17.23 3.20 -19.15
N LEU A 64 -17.01 2.55 -20.30
CA LEU A 64 -17.27 1.12 -20.47
C LEU A 64 -16.05 0.31 -20.03
N LEU A 65 -16.22 -0.56 -19.04
CA LEU A 65 -15.23 -1.58 -18.68
C LEU A 65 -15.55 -2.90 -19.39
N VAL A 66 -14.60 -3.40 -20.18
CA VAL A 66 -14.66 -4.74 -20.76
C VAL A 66 -13.69 -5.65 -20.03
N ILE A 67 -14.19 -6.76 -19.51
CA ILE A 67 -13.40 -7.75 -18.78
C ILE A 67 -13.27 -8.98 -19.65
N ASP A 68 -12.12 -9.10 -20.30
CA ASP A 68 -11.80 -10.29 -21.07
C ASP A 68 -11.57 -11.50 -20.14
N GLU A 69 -11.94 -12.69 -20.62
CA GLU A 69 -11.90 -13.95 -19.86
C GLU A 69 -12.43 -13.82 -18.42
N SER A 70 -13.61 -13.23 -18.28
CA SER A 70 -14.20 -12.86 -16.98
C SER A 70 -14.28 -14.02 -15.99
N HIS A 71 -14.46 -15.25 -16.48
CA HIS A 71 -14.46 -16.46 -15.67
C HIS A 71 -13.12 -16.73 -14.93
N VAL A 72 -12.02 -16.13 -15.39
CA VAL A 72 -10.70 -16.11 -14.72
C VAL A 72 -10.42 -14.77 -14.06
N THR A 73 -10.66 -13.66 -14.78
CA THR A 73 -10.29 -12.31 -14.35
C THR A 73 -11.05 -11.86 -13.10
N ILE A 74 -12.35 -12.19 -12.98
CA ILE A 74 -13.14 -11.82 -11.80
C ILE A 74 -12.62 -12.50 -10.51
N PRO A 75 -12.41 -13.83 -10.47
CA PRO A 75 -11.75 -14.48 -9.34
C PRO A 75 -10.36 -13.89 -9.01
N GLN A 76 -9.58 -13.53 -10.03
CA GLN A 76 -8.27 -12.91 -9.84
C GLN A 76 -8.37 -11.57 -9.11
N ILE A 77 -9.25 -10.67 -9.55
CA ILE A 77 -9.49 -9.37 -8.90
C ILE A 77 -9.85 -9.56 -7.42
N GLY A 78 -10.74 -10.52 -7.11
CA GLY A 78 -11.12 -10.82 -5.73
C GLY A 78 -9.98 -11.35 -4.85
N ALA A 79 -8.94 -11.95 -5.44
CA ALA A 79 -7.78 -12.47 -4.72
C ALA A 79 -6.65 -11.45 -4.51
N MET A 80 -6.58 -10.40 -5.35
CA MET A 80 -5.45 -9.46 -5.38
C MET A 80 -5.15 -8.82 -4.02
N TYR A 81 -6.18 -8.31 -3.33
CA TYR A 81 -6.00 -7.68 -2.02
C TYR A 81 -5.37 -8.62 -1.00
N LYS A 82 -5.86 -9.87 -0.89
CA LYS A 82 -5.38 -10.84 0.10
C LYS A 82 -3.94 -11.25 -0.18
N GLY A 83 -3.61 -11.50 -1.45
CA GLY A 83 -2.24 -11.85 -1.86
C GLY A 83 -1.25 -10.73 -1.59
N ASP A 84 -1.61 -9.49 -1.95
CA ASP A 84 -0.77 -8.32 -1.69
C ASP A 84 -0.60 -8.06 -0.18
N ARG A 85 -1.69 -8.13 0.59
CA ARG A 85 -1.69 -7.92 2.03
C ARG A 85 -0.80 -8.91 2.76
N SER A 86 -0.92 -10.21 2.46
CA SER A 86 -0.07 -11.26 3.06
C SER A 86 1.42 -10.96 2.88
N ARG A 87 1.83 -10.59 1.66
CA ARG A 87 3.22 -10.22 1.37
C ARG A 87 3.67 -8.96 2.11
N LYS A 88 2.83 -7.93 2.16
CA LYS A 88 3.16 -6.66 2.83
C LYS A 88 3.16 -6.77 4.35
N GLU A 89 2.30 -7.60 4.94
CA GLU A 89 2.27 -7.85 6.38
C GLU A 89 3.62 -8.38 6.85
N THR A 90 4.24 -9.31 6.12
CA THR A 90 5.61 -9.77 6.38
C THR A 90 6.63 -8.64 6.38
N LEU A 91 6.56 -7.72 5.40
CA LEU A 91 7.49 -6.58 5.34
C LEU A 91 7.32 -5.64 6.55
N VAL A 92 6.09 -5.43 6.99
CA VAL A 92 5.79 -4.60 8.16
C VAL A 92 6.23 -5.29 9.44
N GLU A 93 5.93 -6.59 9.59
CA GLU A 93 6.27 -7.38 10.77
C GLU A 93 7.77 -7.41 11.03
N PHE A 94 8.57 -7.52 9.96
CA PHE A 94 10.02 -7.50 10.02
C PHE A 94 10.61 -6.09 9.83
N GLY A 95 9.84 -5.01 10.03
CA GLY A 95 10.39 -3.64 10.07
C GLY A 95 11.04 -3.15 8.77
N PHE A 96 10.68 -3.70 7.61
CA PHE A 96 11.13 -3.19 6.31
C PHE A 96 10.29 -1.99 5.83
N ARG A 97 9.02 -1.93 6.23
CA ARG A 97 8.07 -0.87 5.87
C ARG A 97 7.20 -0.47 7.06
N LEU A 98 6.70 0.77 7.03
CA LEU A 98 5.72 1.26 7.99
C LEU A 98 4.38 0.55 7.82
N PRO A 99 3.53 0.45 8.87
CA PRO A 99 2.17 -0.08 8.74
C PRO A 99 1.33 0.63 7.67
N SER A 100 1.58 1.92 7.42
CA SER A 100 0.92 2.70 6.36
C SER A 100 1.16 2.15 4.95
N ALA A 101 2.21 1.36 4.73
CA ALA A 101 2.46 0.75 3.43
C ALA A 101 1.38 -0.28 3.04
N LEU A 102 0.63 -0.80 4.01
CA LEU A 102 -0.53 -1.66 3.77
C LEU A 102 -1.69 -0.92 3.07
N ASP A 103 -1.72 0.40 3.17
CA ASP A 103 -2.75 1.24 2.54
C ASP A 103 -2.44 1.54 1.06
N ASN A 104 -1.21 1.28 0.62
CA ASN A 104 -0.87 1.24 -0.81
C ASN A 104 -1.12 -0.17 -1.37
N ARG A 105 -2.32 -0.44 -1.85
CA ARG A 105 -2.79 -1.81 -2.10
C ARG A 105 -3.77 -1.91 -3.27
N PRO A 106 -4.03 -3.10 -3.81
CA PRO A 106 -5.20 -3.33 -4.64
C PRO A 106 -6.49 -3.03 -3.88
N LEU A 107 -7.55 -2.73 -4.65
CA LEU A 107 -8.91 -2.67 -4.12
C LEU A 107 -9.33 -4.06 -3.63
N ARG A 108 -10.14 -4.08 -2.57
CA ARG A 108 -10.94 -5.27 -2.24
C ARG A 108 -12.03 -5.43 -3.29
N PHE A 109 -12.59 -6.63 -3.40
CA PHE A 109 -13.62 -6.90 -4.40
C PHE A 109 -14.81 -5.96 -4.23
N GLU A 110 -15.24 -5.72 -2.99
CA GLU A 110 -16.37 -4.85 -2.67
C GLU A 110 -16.06 -3.37 -2.97
N GLU A 111 -14.80 -2.96 -2.84
CA GLU A 111 -14.34 -1.61 -3.20
C GLU A 111 -14.23 -1.42 -4.72
N TRP A 112 -14.02 -2.51 -5.46
CA TRP A 112 -13.96 -2.54 -6.92
C TRP A 112 -15.36 -2.54 -7.52
N GLU A 113 -16.30 -3.33 -6.97
CA GLU A 113 -17.71 -3.35 -7.40
C GLU A 113 -18.41 -2.00 -7.18
N ALA A 114 -17.95 -1.21 -6.22
CA ALA A 114 -18.47 0.12 -5.92
C ALA A 114 -17.91 1.24 -6.81
N ARG A 115 -17.05 0.93 -7.79
CA ARG A 115 -16.52 1.92 -8.75
C ARG A 115 -17.37 1.95 -10.00
#